data_AF-A0A8T6LN71-F1
#
_entry.id   AF-A0A8T6LN71-F1
#
_cell.length_a   1.000
_cell.length_b   1.000
_cell.length_c   1.000
_cell.angle_alpha   90.00
_cell.angle_beta   90.00
_cell.angle_gamma   90.00
#
_symmetry.space_group_name_H-M   'P 1'
#
loop_
_entity.id
_entity.type
_entity.pdbx_description
1 polymer ?
#
loop_
_entity_poly.entity_id
_entity_poly.type
_entity_poly.pdbx_seq_one_letter_code
_entity_poly.pdbx_strand_id
1 'polypeptide(L)'
;MHTRGESRGSPAVWQSRRFLLPTLVLAGSLALGTGPAHLSAQRIPSAYRFIETAQEAGAAMFTVEPRAGIFGFGPKGGRIMGSYYQIRVGGPFSLQGNLGYLPTTRDVIDPRRVEGDRKIGEADVTMGTADVRLQFTLTGPRTWYRLAPHLFAGGGIAMDLAPEQDIDMVLEEDDRFSFGPSFLGSFGAGIKLFPVDRISV
;
A
#
# COMPACT_ATOMS: atom_id res chain seq x y z
N MET A 1 -8.50 83.47 -9.19
CA MET A 1 -7.49 83.91 -10.18
C MET A 1 -6.13 83.44 -9.67
N HIS A 2 -5.46 82.59 -10.45
CA HIS A 2 -4.05 82.13 -10.46
C HIS A 2 -3.06 82.56 -9.34
N THR A 3 -2.04 81.81 -8.88
CA THR A 3 -1.57 80.39 -8.98
C THR A 3 -0.28 80.28 -8.12
N ARG A 4 -0.06 79.10 -7.49
CA ARG A 4 1.20 78.32 -7.39
C ARG A 4 2.42 78.83 -6.57
N GLY A 5 2.95 77.89 -5.76
CA GLY A 5 4.28 77.86 -5.12
C GLY A 5 4.13 77.42 -3.66
N GLU A 6 4.80 76.44 -3.06
CA GLU A 6 6.02 75.71 -3.41
C GLU A 6 6.17 74.51 -2.45
N SER A 7 7.04 73.57 -2.81
CA SER A 7 7.40 72.33 -2.09
C SER A 7 7.97 72.58 -0.68
N ARG A 8 8.13 71.65 0.27
CA ARG A 8 8.83 70.35 0.21
C ARG A 8 8.82 69.76 1.64
N GLY A 9 8.72 68.44 1.79
CA GLY A 9 8.99 67.79 3.08
C GLY A 9 8.39 66.39 3.19
N SER A 10 9.08 65.36 2.70
CA SER A 10 8.81 63.98 3.10
C SER A 10 10.15 63.22 3.17
N PRO A 11 10.50 62.63 4.31
CA PRO A 11 11.67 61.78 4.43
C PRO A 11 11.38 60.34 3.95
N ALA A 12 12.49 59.67 3.66
CA ALA A 12 12.61 58.33 3.08
C ALA A 12 11.74 57.27 3.76
N VAL A 13 11.05 56.47 2.95
CA VAL A 13 10.40 55.23 3.39
C VAL A 13 11.28 54.05 3.01
N TRP A 14 11.67 53.34 4.06
CA TRP A 14 12.53 52.16 4.08
C TRP A 14 11.83 50.96 3.44
N GLN A 15 12.47 50.35 2.44
CA GLN A 15 11.95 49.21 1.70
C GLN A 15 12.37 47.92 2.41
N SER A 16 11.43 47.26 3.10
CA SER A 16 11.65 45.91 3.63
C SER A 16 10.74 44.89 2.94
N ARG A 17 11.41 43.92 2.31
CA ARG A 17 10.87 42.90 1.42
C ARG A 17 10.03 41.91 2.22
N ARG A 18 8.75 41.73 1.84
CA ARG A 18 7.91 40.64 2.35
C ARG A 18 8.01 39.45 1.39
N PHE A 19 8.53 38.34 1.90
CA PHE A 19 8.55 37.05 1.22
C PHE A 19 7.10 36.54 1.06
N LEU A 20 6.69 36.26 -0.17
CA LEU A 20 5.42 35.61 -0.50
C LEU A 20 5.66 34.10 -0.56
N LEU A 21 5.03 33.35 0.33
CA LEU A 21 4.82 31.91 0.21
C LEU A 21 3.63 31.67 -0.75
N PRO A 22 3.73 30.82 -1.78
CA PRO A 22 2.58 30.49 -2.61
C PRO A 22 1.76 29.37 -1.98
N THR A 23 0.53 29.68 -1.60
CA THR A 23 -0.51 28.74 -1.17
C THR A 23 -1.06 28.00 -2.40
N LEU A 24 -0.98 26.67 -2.40
CA LEU A 24 -1.51 25.80 -3.46
C LEU A 24 -3.04 25.67 -3.29
N VAL A 25 -3.82 26.30 -4.17
CA VAL A 25 -5.29 26.19 -4.19
C VAL A 25 -5.70 25.03 -5.10
N LEU A 26 -6.33 24.02 -4.51
CA LEU A 26 -6.92 22.86 -5.18
C LEU A 26 -8.27 23.27 -5.80
N ALA A 27 -8.33 23.47 -7.12
CA ALA A 27 -9.57 23.77 -7.83
C ALA A 27 -10.27 22.48 -8.29
N GLY A 28 -11.31 22.09 -7.55
CA GLY A 28 -12.25 21.05 -7.96
C GLY A 28 -13.20 21.56 -9.04
N SER A 29 -13.22 20.90 -10.19
CA SER A 29 -14.16 21.16 -11.28
C SER A 29 -15.22 20.04 -11.32
N LEU A 30 -16.45 20.38 -10.93
CA LEU A 30 -17.64 19.58 -11.23
C LEU A 30 -17.92 19.69 -12.74
N ALA A 31 -17.68 18.62 -13.48
CA ALA A 31 -18.22 18.47 -14.83
C ALA A 31 -19.64 17.90 -14.75
N LEU A 32 -20.65 18.73 -15.03
CA LEU A 32 -22.01 18.30 -15.35
C LEU A 32 -21.98 17.61 -16.73
N GLY A 33 -21.76 16.29 -16.72
CA GLY A 33 -21.82 15.46 -17.92
C GLY A 33 -23.26 15.09 -18.27
N THR A 34 -23.75 15.57 -19.40
CA THR A 34 -24.93 15.03 -20.10
C THR A 34 -24.62 13.61 -20.58
N GLY A 35 -25.01 12.62 -19.77
CA GLY A 35 -24.78 11.20 -20.09
C GLY A 35 -25.64 10.69 -21.26
N PRO A 36 -25.14 9.75 -22.07
CA PRO A 36 -25.90 9.16 -23.19
C PRO A 36 -27.12 8.40 -22.68
N ALA A 37 -28.22 8.44 -23.45
CA ALA A 37 -29.43 7.69 -23.16
C ALA A 37 -29.14 6.19 -23.04
N HIS A 38 -29.39 5.62 -21.87
CA HIS A 38 -29.23 4.19 -21.62
C HIS A 38 -30.38 3.43 -22.30
N LEU A 39 -30.09 2.80 -23.45
CA LEU A 39 -30.93 1.73 -23.99
C LEU A 39 -30.98 0.60 -22.95
N SER A 40 -32.12 0.42 -22.29
CA SER A 40 -32.32 -0.67 -21.33
C SER A 40 -32.49 -1.98 -22.08
N ALA A 41 -31.40 -2.73 -22.23
CA ALA A 41 -31.47 -4.11 -22.68
C ALA A 41 -32.29 -4.96 -21.69
N GLN A 42 -33.00 -5.98 -22.20
CA GLN A 42 -33.79 -6.91 -21.41
C GLN A 42 -32.93 -7.55 -20.31
N ARG A 43 -33.29 -7.29 -19.04
CA ARG A 43 -32.61 -7.90 -17.88
C ARG A 43 -33.27 -9.24 -17.57
N ILE A 44 -32.60 -10.33 -17.93
CA ILE A 44 -32.96 -11.67 -17.45
C ILE A 44 -32.42 -11.81 -16.02
N PRO A 45 -33.26 -12.02 -14.99
CA PRO A 45 -32.79 -12.22 -13.63
C PRO A 45 -32.01 -13.54 -13.57
N SER A 46 -30.69 -13.44 -13.45
CA SER A 46 -29.77 -14.57 -13.30
C SER A 46 -28.90 -14.33 -12.07
N ALA A 47 -28.65 -15.40 -11.31
CA ALA A 47 -27.66 -15.39 -10.23
C ALA A 47 -26.24 -15.17 -10.76
N TYR A 48 -26.00 -15.50 -12.03
CA TYR A 48 -24.73 -15.29 -12.71
C TYR A 48 -24.69 -13.96 -13.45
N ARG A 49 -23.70 -13.13 -13.13
CA ARG A 49 -23.43 -11.85 -13.80
C ARG A 49 -22.00 -11.77 -14.28
N PHE A 50 -21.77 -11.16 -15.44
CA PHE A 50 -20.41 -10.96 -15.95
C PHE A 50 -19.64 -9.97 -15.10
N ILE A 51 -18.33 -10.23 -14.94
CA ILE A 51 -17.40 -9.25 -14.39
C ILE A 51 -16.91 -8.40 -15.57
N GLU A 52 -17.45 -7.19 -15.68
CA GLU A 52 -17.15 -6.29 -16.82
C GLU A 52 -15.75 -5.66 -16.72
N THR A 53 -15.20 -5.63 -15.50
CA THR A 53 -13.92 -4.99 -15.21
C THR A 53 -12.75 -5.90 -15.64
N ALA A 54 -11.94 -5.41 -16.58
CA ALA A 54 -10.71 -6.05 -17.02
C ALA A 54 -9.49 -5.69 -16.16
N GLN A 55 -9.53 -4.53 -15.49
CA GLN A 55 -8.45 -4.03 -14.65
C GLN A 55 -9.00 -3.53 -13.32
N GLU A 56 -8.37 -3.92 -12.21
CA GLU A 56 -8.82 -3.61 -10.87
C GLU A 56 -7.64 -3.13 -10.05
N ALA A 57 -7.84 -2.08 -9.26
CA ALA A 57 -6.85 -1.59 -8.31
C ALA A 57 -7.53 -1.40 -6.95
N GLY A 58 -6.81 -1.69 -5.88
CA GLY A 58 -7.38 -1.57 -4.55
C GLY A 58 -6.34 -1.49 -3.46
N ALA A 59 -6.82 -1.18 -2.26
CA ALA A 59 -6.05 -1.34 -1.03
C ALA A 59 -6.32 -2.74 -0.46
N ALA A 60 -5.35 -3.27 0.28
CA ALA A 60 -5.46 -4.55 0.94
C ALA A 60 -4.90 -4.51 2.35
N MET A 61 -5.40 -5.40 3.20
CA MET A 61 -4.96 -5.56 4.58
C MET A 61 -5.01 -7.04 4.94
N PHE A 62 -3.91 -7.55 5.47
CA PHE A 62 -3.76 -8.96 5.84
C PHE A 62 -3.08 -9.07 7.19
N THR A 63 -3.43 -10.08 7.97
CA THR A 63 -2.62 -10.47 9.14
C THR A 63 -1.66 -11.56 8.69
N VAL A 64 -0.40 -11.44 9.11
CA VAL A 64 0.63 -12.45 8.87
C VAL A 64 1.28 -12.85 10.17
N GLU A 65 1.69 -14.11 10.24
CA GLU A 65 2.48 -14.67 11.34
C GLU A 65 3.74 -15.28 10.73
N PRO A 66 4.77 -14.46 10.43
CA PRO A 66 6.06 -14.96 10.02
C PRO A 66 6.61 -15.82 11.16
N ARG A 67 7.12 -17.00 10.82
CA ARG A 67 7.85 -17.80 11.79
C ARG A 67 9.23 -17.15 11.98
N ALA A 68 9.46 -16.52 13.14
CA ALA A 68 10.72 -15.86 13.49
C ALA A 68 11.95 -16.81 13.59
N GLY A 69 11.79 -18.09 13.22
CA GLY A 69 12.78 -19.15 13.42
C GLY A 69 12.84 -19.63 14.87
N ILE A 70 13.55 -20.74 15.11
CA ILE A 70 13.72 -21.34 16.45
C ILE A 70 14.42 -20.42 17.46
N PHE A 71 15.13 -19.41 16.96
CA PHE A 71 15.88 -18.45 17.76
C PHE A 71 15.23 -17.06 17.81
N GLY A 72 14.08 -16.86 17.14
CA GLY A 72 13.34 -15.59 17.24
C GLY A 72 13.96 -14.38 16.57
N PHE A 73 15.00 -14.56 15.73
CA PHE A 73 15.68 -13.46 15.03
C PHE A 73 14.79 -12.76 13.98
N GLY A 74 13.81 -13.48 13.43
CA GLY A 74 12.95 -12.96 12.38
C GLY A 74 11.91 -11.94 12.88
N PRO A 75 11.35 -11.13 11.97
CA PRO A 75 10.27 -10.20 12.31
C PRO A 75 9.06 -10.93 12.91
N LYS A 76 8.42 -10.30 13.90
CA LYS A 76 7.19 -10.84 14.50
C LYS A 76 5.99 -10.73 13.57
N GLY A 77 4.93 -11.45 13.92
CA GLY A 77 3.61 -11.34 13.32
C GLY A 77 3.04 -9.93 13.41
N GLY A 78 2.21 -9.57 12.44
CA GLY A 78 1.65 -8.24 12.36
C GLY A 78 0.66 -8.08 11.23
N ARG A 79 0.28 -6.83 10.98
CA ARG A 79 -0.69 -6.48 9.96
C ARG A 79 0.03 -5.85 8.77
N ILE A 80 -0.08 -6.51 7.63
CA ILE A 80 0.35 -5.95 6.35
C ILE A 80 -0.75 -5.03 5.83
N MET A 81 -0.36 -3.83 5.43
CA MET A 81 -1.19 -2.89 4.69
C MET A 81 -0.59 -2.73 3.30
N GLY A 82 -1.42 -2.65 2.28
CA GLY A 82 -0.89 -2.64 0.92
C GLY A 82 -1.86 -2.17 -0.12
N SER A 83 -1.41 -2.27 -1.36
CA SER A 83 -2.22 -2.07 -2.54
C SER A 83 -1.98 -3.19 -3.52
N TYR A 84 -2.92 -3.35 -4.44
CA TYR A 84 -2.80 -4.30 -5.51
C TYR A 84 -3.32 -3.72 -6.82
N TYR A 85 -2.82 -4.26 -7.90
CA TYR A 85 -3.31 -4.03 -9.24
C TYR A 85 -3.44 -5.36 -9.96
N GLN A 86 -4.62 -5.60 -10.53
CA GLN A 86 -4.99 -6.85 -11.17
C GLN A 86 -5.44 -6.59 -12.60
N ILE A 87 -4.99 -7.44 -13.51
CA ILE A 87 -5.44 -7.47 -14.90
C ILE A 87 -6.00 -8.86 -15.24
N ARG A 88 -7.14 -8.90 -15.90
CA ARG A 88 -7.68 -10.14 -16.47
C ARG A 88 -6.92 -10.47 -17.75
N VAL A 89 -6.19 -11.58 -17.74
CA VAL A 89 -5.42 -12.02 -18.91
C VAL A 89 -6.25 -12.87 -19.87
N GLY A 90 -7.27 -13.58 -19.36
CA GLY A 90 -8.20 -14.33 -20.20
C GLY A 90 -9.04 -15.33 -19.42
N GLY A 91 -10.31 -15.48 -19.82
CA GLY A 91 -11.24 -16.43 -19.22
C GLY A 91 -11.30 -16.32 -17.68
N PRO A 92 -10.96 -17.41 -16.94
CA PRO A 92 -10.94 -17.43 -15.48
C PRO A 92 -9.64 -16.85 -14.87
N PHE A 93 -8.64 -16.50 -15.67
CA PHE A 93 -7.30 -16.13 -15.20
C PHE A 93 -7.09 -14.62 -15.10
N SER A 94 -6.44 -14.20 -14.02
CA SER A 94 -5.96 -12.83 -13.80
C SER A 94 -4.54 -12.83 -13.25
N LEU A 95 -3.79 -11.79 -13.58
CA LEU A 95 -2.47 -11.50 -13.01
C LEU A 95 -2.62 -10.34 -12.04
N GLN A 96 -2.05 -10.45 -10.84
CA GLN A 96 -2.13 -9.45 -9.79
C GLN A 96 -0.72 -9.11 -9.29
N GLY A 97 -0.36 -7.84 -9.29
CA GLY A 97 0.79 -7.31 -8.56
C GLY A 97 0.33 -6.75 -7.22
N ASN A 98 1.11 -6.99 -6.17
CA ASN A 98 0.85 -6.51 -4.81
C ASN A 98 2.06 -5.78 -4.26
N LEU A 99 1.80 -4.70 -3.52
CA LEU A 99 2.79 -4.00 -2.71
C LEU A 99 2.29 -3.99 -1.27
N GLY A 100 3.15 -4.30 -0.32
CA GLY A 100 2.79 -4.38 1.09
C GLY A 100 3.82 -3.73 2.00
N TYR A 101 3.32 -3.21 3.10
CA TYR A 101 4.05 -2.55 4.17
C TYR A 101 3.65 -3.17 5.50
N LEU A 102 4.62 -3.63 6.28
CA LEU A 102 4.44 -4.33 7.54
C LEU A 102 5.33 -3.69 8.62
N PRO A 103 4.77 -2.81 9.46
CA PRO A 103 5.45 -2.38 10.67
C PRO A 103 5.40 -3.52 11.70
N THR A 104 6.55 -3.90 12.25
CA THR A 104 6.68 -5.00 13.21
C THR A 104 7.89 -4.79 14.10
N THR A 105 8.14 -5.71 15.03
CA THR A 105 9.34 -5.71 15.87
C THR A 105 10.10 -7.02 15.72
N ARG A 106 11.39 -7.01 16.06
CA ARG A 106 12.23 -8.20 16.21
C ARG A 106 12.93 -8.19 17.56
N ASP A 107 13.29 -9.37 18.05
CA ASP A 107 14.09 -9.49 19.25
C ASP A 107 15.58 -9.26 18.91
N VAL A 108 16.26 -8.47 19.73
CA VAL A 108 17.71 -8.23 19.62
C VAL A 108 18.41 -9.20 20.56
N ILE A 109 19.34 -9.99 20.02
CA ILE A 109 19.96 -11.12 20.70
C ILE A 109 21.48 -10.97 20.67
N ASP A 110 22.11 -10.93 21.85
CA ASP A 110 23.57 -10.92 22.00
C ASP A 110 24.08 -12.37 22.17
N PRO A 111 24.81 -12.93 21.19
CA PRO A 111 25.29 -14.30 21.25
C PRO A 111 26.37 -14.52 22.33
N ARG A 112 27.00 -13.46 22.83
CA ARG A 112 28.07 -13.51 23.84
C ARG A 112 27.54 -13.74 25.25
N ARG A 113 26.23 -13.57 25.47
CA ARG A 113 25.59 -13.82 26.76
C ARG A 113 25.24 -15.30 26.98
N VAL A 114 25.07 -15.66 28.25
CA VAL A 114 24.70 -17.02 28.67
C VAL A 114 23.35 -17.41 28.06
N GLU A 115 23.23 -18.68 27.67
CA GLU A 115 22.00 -19.25 27.12
C GLU A 115 20.85 -19.09 28.13
N GLY A 116 19.81 -18.34 27.73
CA GLY A 116 18.70 -17.92 28.59
C GLY A 116 18.61 -16.41 28.84
N ASP A 117 19.71 -15.65 28.71
CA ASP A 117 19.77 -14.19 28.91
C ASP A 117 20.30 -13.44 27.66
N ARG A 118 20.17 -14.07 26.48
CA ARG A 118 20.68 -13.49 25.22
C ARG A 118 19.82 -12.36 24.68
N LYS A 119 18.52 -12.31 25.01
CA LYS A 119 17.63 -11.23 24.57
C LYS A 119 17.98 -9.95 25.32
N ILE A 120 18.47 -8.95 24.60
CA ILE A 120 18.86 -7.66 25.18
C ILE A 120 17.78 -6.59 25.02
N GLY A 121 16.84 -6.79 24.10
CA GLY A 121 15.69 -5.91 23.90
C GLY A 121 14.93 -6.24 22.62
N GLU A 122 14.14 -5.27 22.15
CA GLU A 122 13.39 -5.34 20.89
C GLU A 122 13.74 -4.14 20.02
N ALA A 123 13.79 -4.36 18.71
CA ALA A 123 14.04 -3.36 17.70
C ALA A 123 12.83 -3.24 16.77
N ASP A 124 12.47 -2.01 16.41
CA ASP A 124 11.44 -1.74 15.42
C ASP A 124 11.96 -2.08 14.02
N VAL A 125 11.13 -2.77 13.24
CA VAL A 125 11.45 -3.21 11.87
C VAL A 125 10.31 -2.84 10.95
N THR A 126 10.63 -2.43 9.73
CA THR A 126 9.63 -2.06 8.74
C THR A 126 9.85 -2.88 7.49
N MET A 127 8.99 -3.86 7.29
CA MET A 127 9.10 -4.78 6.16
C MET A 127 8.34 -4.26 4.94
N GLY A 128 9.04 -4.13 3.82
CA GLY A 128 8.46 -3.90 2.50
C GLY A 128 8.30 -5.21 1.75
N THR A 129 7.20 -5.38 1.03
CA THR A 129 6.93 -6.56 0.20
C THR A 129 6.45 -6.18 -1.19
N ALA A 130 6.88 -6.95 -2.19
CA ALA A 130 6.40 -6.85 -3.56
C ALA A 130 6.22 -8.25 -4.13
N ASP A 131 5.03 -8.58 -4.63
CA ASP A 131 4.74 -9.92 -5.15
C ASP A 131 3.83 -9.90 -6.38
N VAL A 132 3.92 -10.96 -7.17
CA VAL A 132 3.07 -11.21 -8.35
C VAL A 132 2.34 -12.53 -8.17
N ARG A 133 1.04 -12.54 -8.43
CA ARG A 133 0.14 -13.69 -8.27
C ARG A 133 -0.63 -13.97 -9.55
N LEU A 134 -0.74 -15.24 -9.88
CA LEU A 134 -1.75 -15.75 -10.81
C LEU A 134 -3.00 -16.13 -10.01
N GLN A 135 -4.15 -15.64 -10.44
CA GLN A 135 -5.44 -15.90 -9.81
C GLN A 135 -6.35 -16.65 -10.78
N PHE A 136 -7.00 -17.70 -10.30
CA PHE A 136 -7.99 -18.50 -11.02
C PHE A 136 -9.36 -18.34 -10.36
N THR A 137 -10.31 -17.73 -11.07
CA THR A 137 -11.70 -17.57 -10.60
C THR A 137 -12.52 -18.80 -10.96
N LEU A 138 -13.08 -19.49 -9.95
CA LEU A 138 -13.82 -20.74 -10.12
C LEU A 138 -15.08 -20.56 -10.97
N THR A 139 -15.72 -19.39 -10.88
CA THR A 139 -16.92 -19.03 -11.66
C THR A 139 -16.60 -18.46 -13.04
N GLY A 140 -15.32 -18.47 -13.45
CA GLY A 140 -14.87 -17.93 -14.73
C GLY A 140 -15.03 -16.40 -14.84
N PRO A 141 -15.44 -15.86 -15.99
CA PRO A 141 -15.67 -14.42 -16.15
C PRO A 141 -16.99 -13.94 -15.53
N ARG A 142 -17.57 -14.72 -14.60
CA ARG A 142 -18.87 -14.46 -13.98
C ARG A 142 -18.76 -14.49 -12.47
N THR A 143 -19.71 -13.85 -11.81
CA THR A 143 -19.99 -13.98 -10.38
C THR A 143 -21.16 -14.94 -10.18
N TRP A 144 -21.29 -15.53 -8.99
CA TRP A 144 -22.46 -16.27 -8.52
C TRP A 144 -23.01 -15.54 -7.29
N TYR A 145 -24.22 -14.98 -7.38
CA TYR A 145 -24.77 -14.09 -6.34
C TYR A 145 -23.80 -12.96 -5.94
N ARG A 146 -23.11 -12.38 -6.93
CA ARG A 146 -22.09 -11.33 -6.74
C ARG A 146 -20.82 -11.79 -6.01
N LEU A 147 -20.64 -13.10 -5.82
CA LEU A 147 -19.44 -13.70 -5.27
C LEU A 147 -18.60 -14.31 -6.40
N ALA A 148 -17.28 -14.20 -6.28
CA ALA A 148 -16.33 -14.86 -7.18
C ALA A 148 -15.26 -15.57 -6.33
N PRO A 149 -15.49 -16.84 -5.99
CA PRO A 149 -14.47 -17.67 -5.35
C PRO A 149 -13.27 -17.83 -6.28
N HIS A 150 -12.06 -17.78 -5.73
CA HIS A 150 -10.84 -17.89 -6.49
C HIS A 150 -9.74 -18.60 -5.73
N LEU A 151 -8.81 -19.18 -6.49
CA LEU A 151 -7.51 -19.65 -6.01
C LEU A 151 -6.43 -18.69 -6.49
N PHE A 152 -5.33 -18.61 -5.77
CA PHE A 152 -4.16 -17.89 -6.25
C PHE A 152 -2.88 -18.61 -5.87
N ALA A 153 -1.84 -18.37 -6.66
CA ALA A 153 -0.47 -18.74 -6.36
C ALA A 153 0.47 -17.68 -6.93
N GLY A 154 1.59 -17.46 -6.28
CA GLY A 154 2.52 -16.40 -6.67
C GLY A 154 3.79 -16.38 -5.85
N GLY A 155 4.62 -15.41 -6.15
CA GLY A 155 5.86 -15.21 -5.43
C GLY A 155 6.34 -13.77 -5.53
N GLY A 156 7.27 -13.44 -4.65
CA GLY A 156 7.75 -12.08 -4.50
C GLY A 156 8.98 -11.97 -3.64
N ILE A 157 9.23 -10.77 -3.16
CA ILE A 157 10.35 -10.42 -2.31
C ILE A 157 9.85 -9.65 -1.08
N ALA A 158 10.52 -9.88 0.05
CA ALA A 158 10.45 -9.07 1.25
C ALA A 158 11.83 -8.44 1.50
N MET A 159 11.83 -7.21 1.98
CA MET A 159 13.04 -6.49 2.36
C MET A 159 12.76 -5.64 3.60
N ASP A 160 13.77 -5.42 4.42
CA ASP A 160 13.69 -4.44 5.50
C ASP A 160 13.95 -3.04 4.94
N LEU A 161 13.11 -2.11 5.35
CA LEU A 161 13.13 -0.70 4.98
C LEU A 161 13.45 0.19 6.18
N ALA A 162 13.52 -0.36 7.39
CA ALA A 162 13.87 0.40 8.59
C ALA A 162 15.37 0.75 8.60
N PRO A 163 15.73 1.94 9.08
CA PRO A 163 17.11 2.24 9.42
C PRO A 163 17.56 1.42 10.64
N GLU A 164 18.87 1.26 10.76
CA GLU A 164 19.52 0.60 11.90
C GLU A 164 19.11 1.29 13.23
N GLN A 165 18.84 0.49 14.26
CA GLN A 165 18.32 0.98 15.54
C GLN A 165 19.45 1.16 16.57
N ASP A 166 19.28 2.10 17.52
CA ASP A 166 20.30 2.40 18.53
C ASP A 166 20.71 1.17 19.36
N ILE A 167 19.76 0.26 19.59
CA ILE A 167 20.02 -0.99 20.33
C ILE A 167 20.94 -1.96 19.58
N ASP A 168 20.99 -1.89 18.25
CA ASP A 168 21.90 -2.69 17.43
C ASP A 168 23.35 -2.18 17.53
N MET A 169 23.55 -0.89 17.84
CA MET A 169 24.89 -0.31 18.02
C MET A 169 25.63 -0.83 19.26
N VAL A 170 24.93 -1.50 20.18
CA VAL A 170 25.54 -2.20 21.34
C VAL A 170 26.23 -3.49 20.90
N LEU A 171 25.83 -4.06 19.77
CA LEU A 171 26.43 -5.24 19.16
C LEU A 171 27.62 -4.84 18.27
N GLU A 172 28.60 -5.73 18.18
CA GLU A 172 29.66 -5.63 17.17
C GLU A 172 29.02 -5.70 15.78
N GLU A 173 29.63 -5.03 14.79
CA GLU A 173 29.09 -4.94 13.43
C GLU A 173 28.77 -6.32 12.83
N ASP A 174 29.63 -7.31 13.10
CA ASP A 174 29.48 -8.69 12.64
C ASP A 174 28.33 -9.46 13.33
N ASP A 175 27.87 -9.00 14.49
CA ASP A 175 26.78 -9.62 15.27
C ASP A 175 25.41 -8.97 14.98
N ARG A 176 25.36 -7.93 14.13
CA ARG A 176 24.12 -7.21 13.84
C ARG A 176 23.26 -7.99 12.85
N PHE A 177 21.98 -8.11 13.18
CA PHE A 177 21.03 -8.76 12.29
C PHE A 177 20.68 -7.84 11.11
N SER A 178 20.95 -8.31 9.89
CA SER A 178 20.50 -7.66 8.65
C SER A 178 19.49 -8.53 7.93
N PHE A 179 18.28 -8.00 7.71
CA PHE A 179 17.28 -8.67 6.88
C PHE A 179 17.50 -8.30 5.41
N GLY A 180 18.23 -9.16 4.70
CA GLY A 180 18.42 -9.02 3.25
C GLY A 180 17.16 -9.36 2.43
N PRO A 181 17.16 -9.06 1.12
CA PRO A 181 16.07 -9.44 0.22
C PRO A 181 15.79 -10.94 0.31
N SER A 182 14.58 -11.28 0.73
CA SER A 182 14.14 -12.65 0.96
C SER A 182 13.00 -13.01 0.01
N PHE A 183 13.00 -14.24 -0.50
CA PHE A 183 11.93 -14.71 -1.38
C PHE A 183 10.65 -15.05 -0.60
N LEU A 184 9.51 -14.64 -1.15
CA LEU A 184 8.19 -14.96 -0.65
C LEU A 184 7.50 -15.91 -1.62
N GLY A 185 6.96 -17.02 -1.12
CA GLY A 185 6.02 -17.87 -1.84
C GLY A 185 4.62 -17.68 -1.27
N SER A 186 3.62 -17.55 -2.13
CA SER A 186 2.23 -17.42 -1.70
C SER A 186 1.32 -18.36 -2.49
N PHE A 187 0.36 -18.96 -1.79
CA PHE A 187 -0.75 -19.67 -2.40
C PHE A 187 -1.95 -19.59 -1.45
N GLY A 188 -3.15 -19.71 -1.99
CA GLY A 188 -4.34 -19.69 -1.17
C GLY A 188 -5.62 -19.65 -1.97
N ALA A 189 -6.70 -19.37 -1.25
CA ALA A 189 -8.04 -19.20 -1.78
C ALA A 189 -8.67 -17.95 -1.18
N GLY A 190 -9.65 -17.40 -1.89
CA GLY A 190 -10.39 -16.23 -1.45
C GLY A 190 -11.75 -16.12 -2.12
N ILE A 191 -12.54 -15.17 -1.66
CA ILE A 191 -13.83 -14.83 -2.25
C ILE A 191 -13.80 -13.34 -2.50
N LYS A 192 -14.12 -12.94 -3.73
CA LYS A 192 -14.33 -11.54 -4.09
C LYS A 192 -15.83 -11.24 -4.09
N LEU A 193 -16.26 -10.21 -3.38
CA LEU A 193 -17.64 -9.75 -3.33
C LEU A 193 -17.78 -8.52 -4.25
N PHE A 194 -18.86 -8.45 -5.04
CA PHE A 194 -19.16 -7.31 -5.92
C PHE A 194 -20.45 -6.59 -5.48
N PRO A 195 -20.41 -5.66 -4.51
CA PRO A 195 -21.58 -4.92 -4.06
C PRO A 195 -22.25 -4.11 -5.17
N VAL A 196 -21.47 -3.66 -6.15
CA VAL A 196 -21.88 -3.03 -7.41
C VAL A 196 -20.98 -3.56 -8.53
N ASP A 197 -21.36 -3.36 -9.79
CA ASP A 197 -20.72 -4.04 -10.93
C ASP A 197 -19.25 -3.61 -11.15
N ARG A 198 -18.82 -2.48 -10.56
CA ARG A 198 -17.48 -1.89 -10.73
C ARG A 198 -16.63 -1.86 -9.46
N ILE A 199 -17.17 -2.31 -8.32
CA ILE A 199 -16.47 -2.27 -7.04
C ILE A 199 -16.46 -3.68 -6.46
N SER A 200 -15.30 -4.11 -6.03
CA SER A 200 -15.06 -5.38 -5.36
C SER A 200 -14.41 -5.20 -4.00
N VAL A 201 -14.66 -6.16 -3.13
CA VAL A 201 -14.00 -6.32 -1.82
C VAL A 201 -13.49 -7.75 -1.71
#